data_AF-A0A7I8WMY6-F1
#
_entry.id   AF-A0A7I8WMY6-F1
#
_cell.length_a   1.000
_cell.length_b   1.000
_cell.length_c   1.000
_cell.angle_alpha   90.00
_cell.angle_beta   90.00
_cell.angle_gamma   90.00
#
_symmetry.space_group_name_H-M   'P 1'
#
loop_
_entity.id
_entity.type
_entity.pdbx_description
1 polymer ?
#
loop_
_entity_poly.entity_id
_entity_poly.type
_entity_poly.pdbx_seq_one_letter_code
_entity_poly.pdbx_strand_id
1 'polypeptide(L)'
;MKFFVFALFGALLVAQITAKPKQRQLDSVEKRQVRDYFIRLLKDVGINNLDHGTAHLLFLDIALNIIELANSVKLYEPLLPTYNSFLEQLIKAANSKDGTGPELSKVVDLLQAIRNRLSDKIKEPKLIIVDAFLDSAKVLRRDPQHALAVKKAQAINQAAGIEMDDKKVRNFIVNNVIEAYKQGLNISVNPVRAVANVAKAHMAIDLAHPLSTPLRLLINALEAERDLIYPKQNGARNVGFAVLKDQIDLLKKAKAKQDDSVLDGLSGNALALYEEIVEDLKDLKRELRAPPALKN
;
A
#
# COMPACT_ATOMS: atom_id res chain seq x y z
N MET A 1 7.04 24.70 66.04
CA MET A 1 7.53 24.09 64.77
C MET A 1 6.48 23.17 64.14
N LYS A 2 5.36 23.70 63.60
CA LYS A 2 4.32 22.88 62.91
C LYS A 2 3.59 23.63 61.78
N PHE A 3 4.29 24.44 60.98
CA PHE A 3 3.66 25.16 59.86
C PHE A 3 4.40 25.09 58.51
N PHE A 4 5.41 24.22 58.37
CA PHE A 4 6.26 24.19 57.17
C PHE A 4 6.07 22.99 56.22
N VAL A 5 5.10 22.10 56.47
CA VAL A 5 4.91 20.88 55.64
C VAL A 5 3.75 20.98 54.65
N PHE A 6 2.82 21.92 54.81
CA PHE A 6 1.65 22.03 53.93
C PHE A 6 1.86 22.91 52.68
N ALA A 7 2.89 23.74 52.64
CA ALA A 7 3.19 24.58 51.47
C ALA A 7 3.95 23.82 50.35
N LEU A 8 4.68 22.75 50.68
CA LEU A 8 5.46 21.99 49.70
C LEU A 8 4.63 20.98 48.90
N PHE A 9 3.54 20.46 49.48
CA PHE A 9 2.65 19.51 48.79
C PHE A 9 1.59 20.18 47.91
N GLY A 10 1.19 21.42 48.22
CA GLY A 10 0.26 22.19 47.38
C GLY A 10 0.88 22.66 46.06
N ALA A 11 2.18 22.99 46.05
CA ALA A 11 2.89 23.40 44.84
C ALA A 11 3.22 22.21 43.90
N LEU A 12 3.43 21.01 44.46
CA LEU A 12 3.67 19.80 43.66
C LEU A 12 2.38 19.29 42.99
N LEU A 13 1.22 19.46 43.63
CA LEU A 13 -0.07 19.04 43.06
C LEU A 13 -0.57 20.00 41.96
N VAL A 14 -0.26 21.30 42.05
CA VAL A 14 -0.63 22.29 41.03
C VAL A 14 0.31 22.22 39.81
N ALA A 15 1.56 21.79 39.97
CA ALA A 15 2.46 21.55 38.84
C ALA A 15 2.07 20.31 37.98
N GLN A 16 1.28 19.39 38.52
CA GLN A 16 0.80 18.21 37.78
C GLN A 16 -0.55 18.41 37.07
N ILE A 17 -1.22 19.56 37.22
CA ILE A 17 -2.59 19.77 36.70
C ILE A 17 -2.68 20.65 35.45
N THR A 18 -1.63 21.36 35.02
CA THR A 18 -1.75 22.25 33.82
C THR A 18 -0.60 22.24 32.84
N ALA A 19 0.16 21.15 32.75
CA ALA A 19 0.85 20.86 31.50
C ALA A 19 -0.13 20.14 30.56
N LYS A 20 -1.11 20.85 29.99
CA LYS A 20 -1.70 20.37 28.73
C LYS A 20 -0.51 20.08 27.83
N PRO A 21 -0.31 18.84 27.35
CA PRO A 21 0.85 18.56 26.53
C PRO A 21 0.76 19.52 25.35
N LYS A 22 1.73 20.44 25.22
CA LYS A 22 1.71 21.41 24.15
C LYS A 22 1.59 20.62 22.87
N GLN A 23 0.54 20.92 22.09
CA GLN A 23 0.34 20.35 20.78
C GLN A 23 1.60 20.62 19.97
N ARG A 24 2.38 19.57 19.70
CA ARG A 24 3.52 19.73 18.82
C ARG A 24 2.97 19.87 17.41
N GLN A 25 3.30 20.97 16.77
CA GLN A 25 3.07 21.17 15.35
C GLN A 25 4.43 21.30 14.68
N LEU A 26 4.55 20.73 13.48
CA LEU A 26 5.74 20.96 12.68
C LEU A 26 5.79 22.43 12.28
N ASP A 27 6.92 23.09 12.49
CA ASP A 27 7.13 24.44 11.99
C ASP A 27 7.33 24.46 10.46
N SER A 28 7.42 25.65 9.87
CA SER A 28 7.57 25.80 8.40
C SER A 28 8.88 25.20 7.84
N VAL A 29 9.92 25.07 8.67
CA VAL A 29 11.22 24.50 8.29
C VAL A 29 11.13 22.98 8.37
N GLU A 30 10.63 22.44 9.48
CA GLU A 30 10.41 21.00 9.67
C GLU A 30 9.47 20.43 8.59
N LYS A 31 8.38 21.14 8.25
CA LYS A 31 7.48 20.76 7.14
C LYS A 31 8.22 20.65 5.80
N ARG A 32 9.09 21.62 5.48
CA ARG A 32 9.89 21.58 4.24
C ARG A 32 10.88 20.42 4.24
N GLN A 33 11.56 20.17 5.36
CA GLN A 33 12.49 19.05 5.49
C GLN A 33 11.82 17.70 5.27
N VAL A 34 10.67 17.48 5.91
CA VAL A 34 9.89 16.23 5.75
C VAL A 34 9.42 16.07 4.30
N ARG A 35 8.93 17.15 3.67
CA ARG A 35 8.55 17.12 2.25
C ARG A 35 9.70 16.66 1.36
N ASP A 36 10.84 17.33 1.50
CA ASP A 36 12.00 17.11 0.62
C ASP A 36 12.57 15.72 0.85
N TYR A 37 12.48 15.20 2.07
CA TYR A 37 12.77 13.81 2.41
C TYR A 37 11.88 12.81 1.64
N PHE A 38 10.54 12.96 1.66
CA PHE A 38 9.66 12.06 0.90
C PHE A 38 9.86 12.17 -0.61
N ILE A 39 10.06 13.38 -1.13
CA ILE A 39 10.39 13.58 -2.55
C ILE A 39 11.67 12.83 -2.92
N ARG A 40 12.70 12.89 -2.06
CA ARG A 40 13.94 12.13 -2.26
C ARG A 40 13.68 10.62 -2.30
N LEU A 41 12.92 10.08 -1.34
CA LEU A 41 12.57 8.65 -1.32
C LEU A 41 11.86 8.20 -2.61
N LEU A 42 10.92 9.01 -3.11
CA LEU A 42 10.18 8.72 -4.32
C LEU A 42 11.08 8.78 -5.57
N LYS A 43 12.02 9.72 -5.62
CA LYS A 43 13.05 9.79 -6.67
C LYS A 43 13.98 8.59 -6.66
N ASP A 44 14.36 8.08 -5.48
CA ASP A 44 15.24 6.92 -5.33
C ASP A 44 14.62 5.66 -5.96
N VAL A 45 13.30 5.52 -5.89
CA VAL A 45 12.55 4.43 -6.56
C VAL A 45 12.13 4.78 -8.00
N GLY A 46 12.62 5.90 -8.55
CA GLY A 46 12.43 6.28 -9.94
C GLY A 46 11.17 7.08 -10.26
N ILE A 47 10.50 7.64 -9.26
CA ILE A 47 9.35 8.53 -9.44
C ILE A 47 9.86 9.98 -9.47
N ASN A 48 10.15 10.47 -10.67
CA ASN A 48 10.79 11.79 -10.87
C ASN A 48 9.80 12.94 -11.12
N ASN A 49 8.56 12.63 -11.51
CA ASN A 49 7.58 13.60 -12.03
C ASN A 49 6.38 13.79 -11.08
N LEU A 50 6.59 13.70 -9.77
CA LEU A 50 5.58 14.18 -8.83
C LEU A 50 5.59 15.69 -8.87
N ASP A 51 4.47 16.29 -9.28
CA ASP A 51 4.30 17.71 -9.06
C ASP A 51 4.38 17.99 -7.55
N HIS A 52 4.98 19.13 -7.19
CA HIS A 52 5.19 19.48 -5.78
C HIS A 52 3.88 19.56 -4.98
N GLY A 53 2.73 19.78 -5.62
CA GLY A 53 1.40 19.80 -5.00
C GLY A 53 0.86 18.40 -4.66
N THR A 54 1.09 17.40 -5.52
CA THR A 54 0.70 16.00 -5.29
C THR A 54 1.57 15.38 -4.19
N ALA A 55 2.87 15.68 -4.17
CA ALA A 55 3.74 15.30 -3.04
C ALA A 55 3.35 16.01 -1.73
N HIS A 56 2.83 17.24 -1.82
CA HIS A 56 2.33 18.00 -0.67
C HIS A 56 1.05 17.38 -0.09
N LEU A 57 0.06 17.11 -0.95
CA LEU A 57 -1.24 16.55 -0.58
C LEU A 57 -1.17 15.11 -0.05
N LEU A 58 -0.28 14.27 -0.59
CA LEU A 58 -0.16 12.87 -0.14
C LEU A 58 0.63 12.71 1.16
N PHE A 59 1.55 13.63 1.49
CA PHE A 59 2.54 13.40 2.55
C PHE A 59 2.61 14.43 3.68
N LEU A 60 2.17 15.68 3.49
CA LEU A 60 2.34 16.73 4.53
C LEU A 60 1.08 17.00 5.35
N ASP A 61 -0.10 16.76 4.79
CA ASP A 61 -1.35 17.01 5.51
C ASP A 61 -1.74 15.89 6.47
N ILE A 62 -0.92 14.83 6.56
CA ILE A 62 -1.15 13.71 7.48
C ILE A 62 -1.21 14.18 8.95
N ALA A 63 -0.34 15.09 9.37
CA ALA A 63 -0.31 15.56 10.75
C ALA A 63 -1.58 16.34 11.12
N LEU A 64 -2.03 17.23 10.22
CA LEU A 64 -3.28 17.98 10.40
C LEU A 64 -4.49 17.05 10.36
N ASN A 65 -4.52 16.13 9.39
CA ASN A 65 -5.61 15.18 9.24
C ASN A 65 -5.75 14.26 10.48
N ILE A 66 -4.64 13.76 11.05
CA ILE A 66 -4.68 12.97 12.29
C ILE A 66 -5.32 13.78 13.43
N ILE A 67 -4.93 15.04 13.60
CA ILE A 67 -5.47 15.90 14.67
C ILE A 67 -6.97 16.16 14.45
N GLU A 68 -7.37 16.54 13.24
CA GLU A 68 -8.78 16.80 12.90
C GLU A 68 -9.65 15.57 13.14
N LEU A 69 -9.20 14.41 12.65
CA LEU A 69 -9.87 13.13 12.86
C LEU A 69 -9.95 12.80 14.35
N ALA A 70 -8.87 12.89 15.10
CA ALA A 70 -8.84 12.59 16.52
C ALA A 70 -9.77 13.52 17.33
N ASN A 71 -9.81 14.81 16.99
CA ASN A 71 -10.73 15.77 17.61
C ASN A 71 -12.19 15.43 17.31
N SER A 72 -12.50 15.02 16.07
CA SER A 72 -13.89 14.68 15.67
C SER A 72 -14.50 13.53 16.47
N VAL A 73 -13.67 12.67 17.08
CA VAL A 73 -14.09 11.52 17.89
C VAL A 73 -13.61 11.56 19.34
N LYS A 74 -13.16 12.73 19.82
CA LYS A 74 -12.67 12.95 21.19
C LYS A 74 -11.53 11.99 21.60
N LEU A 75 -10.66 11.63 20.66
CA LEU A 75 -9.48 10.78 20.89
C LEU A 75 -8.17 11.57 20.95
N TYR A 76 -8.20 12.90 20.81
CA TYR A 76 -6.98 13.71 20.75
C TYR A 76 -6.07 13.55 21.97
N GLU A 77 -6.57 13.80 23.18
CA GLU A 77 -5.79 13.67 24.43
C GLU A 77 -5.13 12.29 24.61
N PRO A 78 -5.86 11.14 24.48
CA PRO A 78 -5.23 9.83 24.62
C PRO A 78 -4.27 9.48 23.46
N LEU A 79 -4.42 10.10 22.29
CA LEU A 79 -3.56 9.88 21.11
C LEU A 79 -2.29 10.76 21.13
N LEU A 80 -2.32 11.86 21.88
CA LEU A 80 -1.30 12.91 21.88
C LEU A 80 0.13 12.42 22.12
N PRO A 81 0.40 11.48 23.05
CA PRO A 81 1.76 10.93 23.23
C PRO A 81 2.27 10.22 21.96
N THR A 82 1.46 9.35 21.36
CA THR A 82 1.82 8.60 20.15
C THR A 82 2.00 9.53 18.95
N TYR A 83 1.14 10.55 18.84
CA TYR A 83 1.25 11.59 17.82
C TYR A 83 2.56 12.40 17.93
N ASN A 84 2.93 12.82 19.15
CA ASN A 84 4.19 13.55 19.36
C ASN A 84 5.41 12.69 19.01
N SER A 85 5.42 11.41 19.43
CA SER A 85 6.47 10.46 19.04
C SER A 85 6.53 10.26 17.52
N PHE A 86 5.38 10.19 16.84
CA PHE A 86 5.32 10.10 15.38
C PHE A 86 6.01 11.30 14.72
N LEU A 87 5.71 12.53 15.16
CA LEU A 87 6.36 13.74 14.62
C LEU A 87 7.87 13.78 14.88
N GLU A 88 8.31 13.38 16.07
CA GLU A 88 9.74 13.31 16.42
C GLU A 88 10.46 12.32 15.52
N GLN A 89 9.85 11.16 15.31
CA GLN A 89 10.39 10.10 14.49
C GLN A 89 10.44 10.47 13.01
N LEU A 90 9.46 11.25 12.54
CA LEU A 90 9.41 11.77 11.18
C LEU A 90 10.57 12.72 10.88
N ILE A 91 10.88 13.61 11.81
CA ILE A 91 12.02 14.54 11.70
C ILE A 91 13.35 13.80 11.76
N LYS A 92 13.48 12.79 12.65
CA LYS A 92 14.67 11.94 12.69
C LYS A 92 14.88 11.20 11.38
N ALA A 93 13.81 10.66 10.79
CA ALA A 93 13.86 10.00 9.49
C ALA A 93 14.29 10.96 8.37
N ALA A 94 13.76 12.20 8.35
CA ALA A 94 14.14 13.22 7.38
C ALA A 94 15.62 13.60 7.43
N ASN A 95 16.21 13.59 8.63
CA ASN A 95 17.63 13.89 8.87
C ASN A 95 18.55 12.66 8.80
N SER A 96 17.99 11.46 8.57
CA SER A 96 18.77 10.23 8.45
C SER A 96 19.51 10.17 7.10
N LYS A 97 20.72 9.59 7.13
CA LYS A 97 21.46 9.21 5.92
C LYS A 97 20.80 8.02 5.21
N ASP A 98 20.28 7.06 5.96
CA ASP A 98 19.49 5.94 5.43
C ASP A 98 18.01 6.27 5.52
N GLY A 99 17.49 6.88 4.46
CA GLY A 99 16.11 7.33 4.40
C GLY A 99 15.08 6.21 4.36
N THR A 100 15.47 5.00 3.96
CA THR A 100 14.56 3.84 3.87
C THR A 100 14.70 2.89 5.07
N GLY A 101 15.61 3.21 5.99
CA GLY A 101 16.06 2.33 7.07
C GLY A 101 15.20 2.38 8.33
N PRO A 102 15.80 2.04 9.51
CA PRO A 102 15.07 1.84 10.76
C PRO A 102 14.20 3.03 11.20
N GLU A 103 14.61 4.26 10.90
CA GLU A 103 13.87 5.45 11.29
C GLU A 103 12.52 5.54 10.55
N LEU A 104 12.44 5.13 9.27
CA LEU A 104 11.19 5.05 8.53
C LEU A 104 10.29 3.91 9.05
N SER A 105 10.88 2.78 9.44
CA SER A 105 10.12 1.68 10.07
C SER A 105 9.41 2.13 11.34
N LYS A 106 10.10 2.88 12.21
CA LYS A 106 9.48 3.46 13.43
C LYS A 106 8.36 4.46 13.10
N VAL A 107 8.51 5.26 12.04
CA VAL A 107 7.42 6.14 11.56
C VAL A 107 6.20 5.31 11.18
N VAL A 108 6.39 4.23 10.41
CA VAL A 108 5.32 3.32 9.98
C VAL A 108 4.63 2.68 11.17
N ASP A 109 5.39 2.19 12.16
CA ASP A 109 4.83 1.52 13.34
C ASP A 109 3.98 2.49 14.19
N LEU A 110 4.48 3.70 14.42
CA LEU A 110 3.74 4.73 15.16
C LEU A 110 2.49 5.17 14.42
N LEU A 111 2.57 5.33 13.09
CA LEU A 111 1.42 5.70 12.28
C LEU A 111 0.38 4.58 12.22
N GLN A 112 0.80 3.31 12.14
CA GLN A 112 -0.09 2.16 12.23
C GLN A 112 -0.83 2.13 13.58
N ALA A 113 -0.14 2.43 14.68
CA ALA A 113 -0.75 2.52 16.00
C ALA A 113 -1.79 3.66 16.08
N ILE A 114 -1.48 4.83 15.50
CA ILE A 114 -2.42 5.95 15.38
C ILE A 114 -3.65 5.53 14.57
N ARG A 115 -3.43 4.95 13.38
CA ARG A 115 -4.47 4.50 12.47
C ARG A 115 -5.41 3.51 13.15
N ASN A 116 -4.88 2.51 13.86
CA ASN A 116 -5.68 1.50 14.57
C ASN A 116 -6.62 2.16 15.58
N ARG A 117 -6.11 3.08 16.41
CA ARG A 117 -6.94 3.82 17.39
C ARG A 117 -8.02 4.67 16.74
N LEU A 118 -7.72 5.30 15.59
CA LEU A 118 -8.71 6.08 14.86
C LEU A 118 -9.78 5.18 14.23
N SER A 119 -9.40 4.02 13.68
CA SER A 119 -10.33 3.09 13.02
C SER A 119 -11.39 2.48 13.93
N ASP A 120 -11.15 2.47 15.25
CA ASP A 120 -12.16 2.04 16.23
C ASP A 120 -13.41 2.94 16.24
N LYS A 121 -13.28 4.20 15.79
CA LYS A 121 -14.35 5.21 15.84
C LYS A 121 -14.61 5.92 14.52
N ILE A 122 -13.74 5.78 13.52
CA ILE A 122 -13.79 6.51 12.27
C ILE A 122 -14.00 5.53 11.12
N LYS A 123 -14.97 5.85 10.24
CA LYS A 123 -15.23 5.07 9.04
C LYS A 123 -14.07 5.16 8.05
N GLU A 124 -13.82 4.05 7.37
CA GLU A 124 -12.71 3.84 6.44
C GLU A 124 -12.49 4.97 5.42
N PRO A 125 -13.50 5.55 4.74
CA PRO A 125 -13.28 6.65 3.78
C PRO A 125 -12.61 7.89 4.39
N LYS A 126 -12.86 8.18 5.67
CA LYS A 126 -12.25 9.33 6.35
C LYS A 126 -10.78 9.11 6.71
N LEU A 127 -10.31 7.86 6.70
CA LEU A 127 -8.92 7.50 7.02
C LEU A 127 -8.01 7.52 5.78
N ILE A 128 -8.52 7.89 4.60
CA ILE A 128 -7.81 7.76 3.34
C ILE A 128 -6.44 8.45 3.31
N ILE A 129 -6.30 9.63 3.92
CA ILE A 129 -5.00 10.34 3.98
C ILE A 129 -4.02 9.60 4.89
N VAL A 130 -4.50 9.05 6.01
CA VAL A 130 -3.71 8.23 6.93
C VAL A 130 -3.24 6.94 6.27
N ASP A 131 -4.16 6.24 5.62
CA ASP A 131 -3.87 4.99 4.94
C ASP A 131 -2.95 5.22 3.72
N ALA A 132 -3.12 6.32 2.98
CA ALA A 132 -2.25 6.70 1.85
C ALA A 132 -0.79 6.86 2.26
N PHE A 133 -0.53 7.64 3.33
CA PHE A 133 0.82 7.82 3.83
C PHE A 133 1.40 6.50 4.34
N LEU A 134 0.62 5.76 5.12
CA LEU A 134 1.05 4.52 5.76
C LEU A 134 1.47 3.47 4.74
N ASP A 135 0.63 3.21 3.74
CA ASP A 135 0.93 2.21 2.72
C ASP A 135 2.05 2.66 1.78
N SER A 136 2.12 3.95 1.44
CA SER A 136 3.25 4.51 0.68
C SER A 136 4.58 4.36 1.44
N ALA A 137 4.59 4.64 2.74
CA ALA A 137 5.79 4.47 3.57
C ALA A 137 6.17 2.99 3.74
N LYS A 138 5.20 2.08 3.84
CA LYS A 138 5.43 0.63 3.86
C LYS A 138 6.07 0.10 2.58
N VAL A 139 5.71 0.63 1.41
CA VAL A 139 6.34 0.21 0.14
C VAL A 139 7.69 0.89 -0.12
N LEU A 140 7.98 2.01 0.55
CA LEU A 140 9.28 2.70 0.43
C LEU A 140 10.34 2.19 1.41
N ARG A 141 9.94 1.61 2.54
CA ARG A 141 10.89 1.11 3.55
C ARG A 141 11.68 -0.08 3.01
N ARG A 142 12.96 -0.17 3.40
CA ARG A 142 13.82 -1.30 3.09
C ARG A 142 13.57 -2.40 4.11
N ASP A 143 12.51 -3.19 3.89
CA ASP A 143 12.21 -4.39 4.67
C ASP A 143 12.32 -5.68 3.82
N PRO A 144 12.34 -6.87 4.47
CA PRO A 144 12.39 -8.14 3.77
C PRO A 144 11.15 -8.43 2.89
N GLN A 145 9.98 -7.91 3.24
CA GLN A 145 8.74 -8.14 2.48
C GLN A 145 8.75 -7.38 1.15
N HIS A 146 9.18 -6.12 1.16
CA HIS A 146 9.34 -5.31 -0.04
C HIS A 146 10.46 -5.85 -0.92
N ALA A 147 11.60 -6.26 -0.33
CA ALA A 147 12.65 -6.95 -1.10
C ALA A 147 12.14 -8.23 -1.78
N LEU A 148 11.32 -9.01 -1.07
CA LEU A 148 10.67 -10.21 -1.64
C LEU A 148 9.64 -9.86 -2.72
N ALA A 149 8.87 -8.79 -2.54
CA ALA A 149 7.94 -8.31 -3.55
C ALA A 149 8.66 -7.90 -4.85
N VAL A 150 9.77 -7.16 -4.75
CA VAL A 150 10.62 -6.82 -5.90
C VAL A 150 11.16 -8.08 -6.58
N LYS A 151 11.67 -9.04 -5.79
CA LYS A 151 12.16 -10.33 -6.31
C LYS A 151 11.08 -11.11 -7.07
N LYS A 152 9.84 -11.15 -6.56
CA LYS A 152 8.70 -11.82 -7.21
C LYS A 152 8.30 -11.10 -8.51
N ALA A 153 8.31 -9.76 -8.51
CA ALA A 153 8.05 -8.99 -9.72
C ALA A 153 9.14 -9.19 -10.80
N GLN A 154 10.41 -9.28 -10.38
CA GLN A 154 11.52 -9.60 -11.27
C GLN A 154 11.39 -11.00 -11.88
N ALA A 155 10.96 -12.00 -11.10
CA ALA A 155 10.73 -13.35 -11.62
C ALA A 155 9.67 -13.37 -12.73
N ILE A 156 8.58 -12.60 -12.57
CA ILE A 156 7.59 -12.41 -13.65
C ILE A 156 8.23 -11.75 -14.87
N ASN A 157 8.96 -10.66 -14.66
CA ASN A 157 9.62 -9.90 -15.72
C ASN A 157 10.61 -10.75 -16.55
N GLN A 158 11.40 -11.59 -15.89
CA GLN A 158 12.34 -12.52 -16.52
C GLN A 158 11.61 -13.63 -17.27
N ALA A 159 10.66 -14.32 -16.62
CA ALA A 159 9.92 -15.42 -17.24
C ALA A 159 9.09 -14.96 -18.44
N ALA A 160 8.61 -13.72 -18.44
CA ALA A 160 7.85 -13.14 -19.53
C ALA A 160 8.72 -12.48 -20.62
N GLY A 161 10.04 -12.39 -20.44
CA GLY A 161 10.96 -11.71 -21.36
C GLY A 161 10.58 -10.25 -21.61
N ILE A 162 10.27 -9.50 -20.54
CA ILE A 162 9.88 -8.08 -20.61
C ILE A 162 11.09 -7.15 -20.35
N GLU A 163 12.18 -7.69 -19.79
CA GLU A 163 13.49 -7.04 -19.65
C GLU A 163 13.47 -5.68 -18.92
N MET A 164 12.54 -5.49 -17.98
CA MET A 164 12.52 -4.30 -17.12
C MET A 164 13.68 -4.31 -16.13
N ASP A 165 14.31 -3.15 -15.93
CA ASP A 165 15.29 -2.95 -14.87
C ASP A 165 14.65 -2.90 -13.47
N ASP A 166 15.46 -3.12 -12.45
CA ASP A 166 15.03 -3.12 -11.03
C ASP A 166 14.34 -1.82 -10.60
N LYS A 167 14.77 -0.70 -11.16
CA LYS A 167 14.24 0.62 -10.81
C LYS A 167 12.81 0.76 -11.35
N LYS A 168 12.54 0.31 -12.58
CA LYS A 168 11.20 0.25 -13.16
C LYS A 168 10.30 -0.72 -12.41
N VAL A 169 10.81 -1.88 -12.00
CA VAL A 169 10.04 -2.83 -11.17
C VAL A 169 9.62 -2.20 -9.84
N ARG A 170 10.55 -1.55 -9.13
CA ARG A 170 10.26 -0.83 -7.88
C ARG A 170 9.26 0.31 -8.11
N ASN A 171 9.44 1.07 -9.19
CA ASN A 171 8.52 2.12 -9.59
C ASN A 171 7.10 1.58 -9.75
N PHE A 172 6.88 0.46 -10.47
CA PHE A 172 5.55 -0.14 -10.63
C PHE A 172 4.87 -0.46 -9.30
N ILE A 173 5.62 -1.06 -8.36
CA ILE A 173 5.08 -1.44 -7.04
C ILE A 173 4.65 -0.19 -6.25
N VAL A 174 5.49 0.85 -6.24
CA VAL A 174 5.23 2.07 -5.45
C VAL A 174 4.15 2.93 -6.12
N ASN A 175 4.20 3.09 -7.45
CA ASN A 175 3.24 3.91 -8.18
C ASN A 175 1.83 3.33 -8.15
N ASN A 176 1.66 2.00 -8.09
CA ASN A 176 0.33 1.43 -7.88
C ASN A 176 -0.32 2.04 -6.62
N VAL A 177 0.34 1.92 -5.47
CA VAL A 177 -0.20 2.43 -4.20
C VAL A 177 -0.53 3.92 -4.28
N ILE A 178 0.40 4.72 -4.80
CA ILE A 178 0.23 6.17 -4.92
C ILE A 178 -0.96 6.52 -5.82
N GLU A 179 -1.08 5.86 -6.97
CA GLU A 179 -2.15 6.09 -7.93
C GLU A 179 -3.51 5.68 -7.34
N ALA A 180 -3.58 4.52 -6.67
CA ALA A 180 -4.79 4.05 -6.01
C ALA A 180 -5.33 5.07 -5.03
N TYR A 181 -4.48 5.60 -4.14
CA TYR A 181 -4.90 6.60 -3.15
C TYR A 181 -5.19 7.97 -3.76
N LYS A 182 -4.43 8.40 -4.76
CA LYS A 182 -4.70 9.64 -5.48
C LYS A 182 -6.10 9.62 -6.11
N GLN A 183 -6.46 8.53 -6.78
CA GLN A 183 -7.77 8.40 -7.39
C GLN A 183 -8.86 8.20 -6.33
N GLY A 184 -8.58 7.39 -5.30
CA GLY A 184 -9.47 7.23 -4.16
C GLY A 184 -9.84 8.56 -3.49
N LEU A 185 -8.89 9.48 -3.34
CA LEU A 185 -9.14 10.84 -2.83
C LEU A 185 -10.09 11.62 -3.73
N ASN A 186 -9.91 11.55 -5.06
CA ASN A 186 -10.77 12.25 -6.02
C ASN A 186 -12.22 11.76 -5.98
N ILE A 187 -12.44 10.47 -5.76
CA ILE A 187 -13.77 9.87 -5.73
C ILE A 187 -14.30 9.59 -4.31
N SER A 188 -13.59 10.04 -3.28
CA SER A 188 -13.92 9.82 -1.86
C SER A 188 -14.08 8.34 -1.45
N VAL A 189 -13.27 7.46 -2.03
CA VAL A 189 -13.21 6.02 -1.71
C VAL A 189 -11.82 5.69 -1.17
N ASN A 190 -11.75 5.03 -0.02
CA ASN A 190 -10.47 4.54 0.50
C ASN A 190 -10.14 3.17 -0.11
N PRO A 191 -9.03 3.04 -0.88
CA PRO A 191 -8.66 1.80 -1.55
C PRO A 191 -7.88 0.82 -0.67
N VAL A 192 -7.70 1.07 0.64
CA VAL A 192 -6.83 0.28 1.54
C VAL A 192 -7.01 -1.23 1.42
N ARG A 193 -8.26 -1.73 1.29
CA ARG A 193 -8.51 -3.16 1.10
C ARG A 193 -8.07 -3.68 -0.27
N ALA A 194 -8.27 -2.89 -1.32
CA ALA A 194 -7.84 -3.25 -2.67
C ALA A 194 -6.30 -3.31 -2.75
N VAL A 195 -5.62 -2.28 -2.21
CA VAL A 195 -4.15 -2.23 -2.10
C VAL A 195 -3.61 -3.43 -1.32
N ALA A 196 -4.24 -3.76 -0.17
CA ALA A 196 -3.85 -4.92 0.63
C ALA A 196 -4.05 -6.25 -0.12
N ASN A 197 -5.13 -6.38 -0.90
CA ASN A 197 -5.39 -7.56 -1.72
C ASN A 197 -4.35 -7.72 -2.83
N VAL A 198 -3.95 -6.62 -3.48
CA VAL A 198 -2.86 -6.64 -4.49
C VAL A 198 -1.54 -7.04 -3.84
N ALA A 199 -1.18 -6.44 -2.70
CA ALA A 199 0.04 -6.82 -1.98
C ALA A 199 0.03 -8.31 -1.61
N LYS A 200 -1.10 -8.84 -1.12
CA LYS A 200 -1.26 -10.26 -0.80
C LYS A 200 -1.10 -11.16 -2.03
N ALA A 201 -1.75 -10.81 -3.15
CA ALA A 201 -1.66 -11.58 -4.39
C ALA A 201 -0.23 -11.56 -4.97
N HIS A 202 0.44 -10.42 -4.88
CA HIS A 202 1.84 -10.27 -5.27
C HIS A 202 2.76 -11.15 -4.43
N MET A 203 2.53 -11.21 -3.12
CA MET A 203 3.28 -12.08 -2.22
C MET A 203 2.95 -13.56 -2.39
N ALA A 204 1.86 -13.92 -3.08
CA ALA A 204 1.52 -15.30 -3.40
C ALA A 204 2.22 -15.84 -4.66
N ILE A 205 2.91 -14.99 -5.44
CA ILE A 205 3.62 -15.41 -6.66
C ILE A 205 4.68 -16.47 -6.32
N ASP A 206 4.58 -17.63 -6.96
CA ASP A 206 5.62 -18.66 -6.86
C ASP A 206 6.84 -18.23 -7.68
N LEU A 207 8.03 -18.24 -7.06
CA LEU A 207 9.27 -17.89 -7.75
C LEU A 207 9.69 -18.95 -8.77
N ALA A 208 9.32 -20.23 -8.57
CA ALA A 208 9.63 -21.31 -9.50
C ALA A 208 8.69 -21.28 -10.73
N HIS A 209 7.44 -20.88 -10.53
CA HIS A 209 6.41 -20.81 -11.56
C HIS A 209 5.72 -19.43 -11.58
N PRO A 210 6.45 -18.34 -11.87
CA PRO A 210 5.97 -16.97 -11.68
C PRO A 210 4.83 -16.57 -12.60
N LEU A 211 4.64 -17.28 -13.72
CA LEU A 211 3.56 -17.03 -14.67
C LEU A 211 2.29 -17.84 -14.40
N SER A 212 2.30 -18.78 -13.43
CA SER A 212 1.21 -19.72 -13.18
C SER A 212 -0.04 -19.08 -12.52
N THR A 213 -0.94 -19.90 -11.96
CA THR A 213 -2.20 -19.45 -11.33
C THR A 213 -2.07 -18.24 -10.38
N PRO A 214 -1.03 -18.11 -9.54
CA PRO A 214 -0.82 -16.92 -8.71
C PRO A 214 -0.73 -15.60 -9.50
N LEU A 215 -0.17 -15.61 -10.72
CA LEU A 215 -0.16 -14.42 -11.58
C LEU A 215 -1.58 -13.98 -11.95
N ARG A 216 -2.48 -14.94 -12.21
CA ARG A 216 -3.89 -14.65 -12.47
C ARG A 216 -4.58 -14.00 -11.27
N LEU A 217 -4.25 -14.44 -10.06
CA LEU A 217 -4.78 -13.82 -8.83
C LEU A 217 -4.29 -12.37 -8.68
N LEU A 218 -3.04 -12.08 -9.03
CA LEU A 218 -2.50 -10.72 -9.05
C LEU A 218 -3.21 -9.86 -10.09
N ILE A 219 -3.40 -10.35 -11.32
CA ILE A 219 -4.12 -9.64 -12.38
C ILE A 219 -5.55 -9.31 -11.91
N ASN A 220 -6.27 -10.29 -11.36
CA ASN A 220 -7.63 -10.08 -10.87
C ASN A 220 -7.69 -9.04 -9.72
N ALA A 221 -6.70 -9.06 -8.81
CA ALA A 221 -6.63 -8.09 -7.72
C ALA A 221 -6.41 -6.66 -8.25
N LEU A 222 -5.51 -6.49 -9.23
CA LEU A 222 -5.27 -5.21 -9.89
C LEU A 222 -6.48 -4.73 -10.69
N GLU A 223 -7.22 -5.63 -11.35
CA GLU A 223 -8.45 -5.28 -12.04
C GLU A 223 -9.55 -4.83 -11.08
N ALA A 224 -9.70 -5.51 -9.93
CA ALA A 224 -10.65 -5.11 -8.90
C ALA A 224 -10.28 -3.74 -8.28
N GLU A 225 -9.00 -3.49 -8.04
CA GLU A 225 -8.49 -2.19 -7.60
C GLU A 225 -8.77 -1.10 -8.63
N ARG A 226 -8.48 -1.34 -9.91
CA ARG A 226 -8.79 -0.43 -11.00
C ARG A 226 -10.28 -0.12 -11.05
N ASP A 227 -11.14 -1.14 -11.03
CA ASP A 227 -12.59 -0.95 -11.14
C ASP A 227 -13.17 -0.19 -9.94
N LEU A 228 -12.56 -0.32 -8.75
CA LEU A 228 -12.91 0.46 -7.56
C LEU A 228 -12.60 1.95 -7.73
N ILE A 229 -11.39 2.29 -8.21
CA ILE A 229 -10.91 3.68 -8.27
C ILE A 229 -11.21 4.39 -9.60
N TYR A 230 -11.58 3.63 -10.64
CA TYR A 230 -12.01 4.10 -11.96
C TYR A 230 -13.37 3.52 -12.34
N PRO A 231 -14.46 3.90 -11.65
CA PRO A 231 -15.78 3.40 -11.99
C PRO A 231 -16.14 3.80 -13.43
N LYS A 232 -16.64 2.82 -14.21
CA LYS A 232 -16.94 2.94 -15.66
C LYS A 232 -17.84 4.12 -16.06
N GLN A 233 -18.50 4.76 -15.11
CA GLN A 233 -19.48 5.82 -15.33
C GLN A 233 -18.89 7.24 -15.38
N ASN A 234 -17.65 7.47 -14.92
CA ASN A 234 -17.23 8.83 -14.59
C ASN A 234 -16.47 9.63 -15.66
N GLY A 235 -16.24 9.11 -16.88
CA GLY A 235 -15.75 9.89 -18.04
C GLY A 235 -14.52 10.80 -17.81
N ALA A 236 -13.84 10.65 -16.68
CA ALA A 236 -12.90 11.63 -16.18
C ALA A 236 -11.55 11.39 -16.85
N ARG A 237 -10.94 12.49 -17.30
CA ARG A 237 -9.71 12.55 -18.09
C ARG A 237 -8.63 11.60 -17.52
N ASN A 238 -8.09 10.77 -18.42
CA ASN A 238 -7.13 9.69 -18.27
C ASN A 238 -5.73 10.10 -17.73
N VAL A 239 -5.62 11.00 -16.75
CA VAL A 239 -4.33 11.35 -16.16
C VAL A 239 -4.08 10.43 -14.97
N GLY A 240 -3.27 9.38 -15.19
CA GLY A 240 -2.94 8.35 -14.20
C GLY A 240 -3.44 6.94 -14.55
N PHE A 241 -4.46 6.85 -15.41
CA PHE A 241 -5.04 5.58 -15.90
C PHE A 241 -4.02 4.68 -16.60
N ALA A 242 -2.98 5.25 -17.23
CA ALA A 242 -1.98 4.50 -17.97
C ALA A 242 -1.21 3.52 -17.08
N VAL A 243 -0.80 3.88 -15.87
CA VAL A 243 0.14 3.05 -15.09
C VAL A 243 -0.46 1.71 -14.67
N LEU A 244 -1.65 1.74 -14.05
CA LEU A 244 -2.35 0.51 -13.63
C LEU A 244 -2.82 -0.33 -14.82
N LYS A 245 -3.30 0.32 -15.89
CA LYS A 245 -3.69 -0.38 -17.11
C LYS A 245 -2.49 -1.03 -17.79
N ASP A 246 -1.40 -0.30 -17.98
CA ASP A 246 -0.17 -0.79 -18.60
C ASP A 246 0.40 -1.96 -17.79
N GLN A 247 0.36 -1.86 -16.45
CA GLN A 247 0.75 -2.96 -15.57
C GLN A 247 -0.13 -4.19 -15.77
N ILE A 248 -1.46 -4.05 -15.79
CA ILE A 248 -2.40 -5.16 -16.04
C ILE A 248 -2.15 -5.77 -17.42
N ASP A 249 -2.03 -4.95 -18.46
CA ASP A 249 -1.83 -5.40 -19.84
C ASP A 249 -0.49 -6.14 -20.00
N LEU A 250 0.55 -5.65 -19.32
CA LEU A 250 1.87 -6.29 -19.27
C LEU A 250 1.81 -7.66 -18.56
N LEU A 251 1.10 -7.76 -17.44
CA LEU A 251 0.92 -9.04 -16.73
C LEU A 251 0.03 -10.02 -17.52
N LYS A 252 -0.98 -9.53 -18.25
CA LYS A 252 -1.78 -10.36 -19.17
C LYS A 252 -0.94 -10.90 -20.32
N LYS A 253 -0.09 -10.07 -20.93
CA LYS A 253 0.87 -10.51 -21.95
C LYS A 253 1.85 -11.54 -21.40
N ALA A 254 2.34 -11.32 -20.18
CA ALA A 254 3.19 -12.29 -19.48
C ALA A 254 2.48 -13.64 -19.29
N LYS A 255 1.20 -13.63 -18.89
CA LYS A 255 0.41 -14.84 -18.73
C LYS A 255 0.16 -15.55 -20.06
N ALA A 256 -0.17 -14.81 -21.11
CA ALA A 256 -0.40 -15.36 -22.45
C ALA A 256 0.85 -16.09 -22.98
N LYS A 257 2.05 -15.52 -22.81
CA LYS A 257 3.31 -16.19 -23.19
C LYS A 257 3.53 -17.54 -22.49
N GLN A 258 3.03 -17.72 -21.27
CA GLN A 258 3.10 -19.02 -20.60
C GLN A 258 2.15 -20.02 -21.27
N ASP A 259 0.92 -19.60 -21.59
CA ASP A 259 -0.06 -20.46 -22.23
C ASP A 259 0.43 -20.87 -23.64
N ASP A 260 1.00 -19.93 -24.39
CA ASP A 260 1.61 -20.20 -25.70
C ASP A 260 2.83 -21.10 -25.59
N SER A 261 3.77 -20.85 -24.65
CA SER A 261 4.99 -21.66 -24.52
C SER A 261 4.75 -23.08 -23.97
N VAL A 262 3.71 -23.28 -23.16
CA VAL A 262 3.26 -24.63 -22.78
C VAL A 262 2.73 -25.36 -24.00
N LEU A 263 1.92 -24.72 -24.85
CA LEU A 263 1.37 -25.35 -26.05
C LEU A 263 2.46 -25.62 -27.11
N ASP A 264 3.38 -24.68 -27.32
CA ASP A 264 4.48 -24.82 -28.28
C ASP A 264 5.53 -25.86 -27.83
N GLY A 265 5.70 -26.05 -26.52
CA GLY A 265 6.63 -27.02 -25.94
C GLY A 265 6.11 -28.46 -25.87
N LEU A 266 4.81 -28.65 -26.06
CA LEU A 266 4.19 -29.98 -26.08
C LEU A 266 4.29 -30.57 -27.49
N SER A 267 4.98 -31.71 -27.61
CA SER A 267 5.04 -32.48 -28.85
C SER A 267 4.97 -33.99 -28.56
N GLY A 268 4.56 -34.76 -29.58
CA GLY A 268 4.44 -36.21 -29.48
C GLY A 268 3.51 -36.65 -28.34
N ASN A 269 3.96 -37.62 -27.53
CA ASN A 269 3.16 -38.21 -26.46
C ASN A 269 2.74 -37.21 -25.36
N ALA A 270 3.53 -36.15 -25.14
CA ALA A 270 3.19 -35.14 -24.13
C ALA A 270 2.00 -34.28 -24.58
N LEU A 271 1.93 -33.95 -25.88
CA LEU A 271 0.79 -33.24 -26.45
C LEU A 271 -0.46 -34.13 -26.44
N ALA A 272 -0.32 -35.40 -26.83
CA ALA A 272 -1.42 -36.37 -26.80
C ALA A 272 -1.98 -36.54 -25.38
N LEU A 273 -1.12 -36.66 -24.36
CA LEU A 273 -1.54 -36.76 -22.96
C LEU A 273 -2.23 -35.47 -22.48
N TYR A 274 -1.74 -34.30 -22.91
CA TYR A 274 -2.39 -33.03 -22.61
C TYR A 274 -3.78 -32.94 -23.22
N GLU A 275 -3.94 -33.32 -24.49
CA GLU A 275 -5.22 -33.35 -25.19
C GLU A 275 -6.20 -34.34 -24.53
N GLU A 276 -5.73 -35.54 -24.17
CA GLU A 276 -6.52 -36.55 -23.45
C GLU A 276 -7.03 -36.01 -22.10
N ILE A 277 -6.14 -35.43 -21.28
CA ILE A 277 -6.51 -34.79 -20.01
C ILE A 277 -7.53 -33.67 -20.22
N VAL A 278 -7.39 -32.87 -21.29
CA VAL A 278 -8.32 -31.78 -21.60
C VAL A 278 -9.71 -32.32 -21.96
N GLU A 279 -9.80 -33.40 -22.74
CA GLU A 279 -11.08 -34.05 -23.07
C GLU A 279 -11.72 -34.70 -21.84
N ASP A 280 -10.95 -35.42 -21.03
CA ASP A 280 -11.43 -36.01 -19.77
C ASP A 280 -12.01 -34.94 -18.82
N LEU A 281 -11.35 -33.78 -18.73
CA LEU A 281 -11.84 -32.66 -17.93
C LEU A 281 -13.10 -32.02 -18.51
N LYS A 282 -13.27 -32.00 -19.85
CA LYS A 282 -14.52 -31.53 -20.48
C LYS A 282 -15.66 -32.49 -20.18
N ASP A 283 -15.42 -33.79 -20.25
CA ASP A 283 -16.42 -34.81 -19.97
C ASP A 283 -16.81 -34.81 -18.49
N LEU A 284 -15.84 -34.74 -17.57
CA LEU A 284 -16.10 -34.55 -16.14
C LEU A 284 -16.94 -33.30 -15.87
N LYS A 285 -16.64 -32.17 -16.56
CA LYS A 285 -17.42 -30.94 -16.43
C LYS A 285 -18.85 -31.09 -16.96
N ARG A 286 -19.08 -31.90 -18.01
CA ARG A 286 -20.41 -32.22 -18.52
C ARG A 286 -21.19 -33.07 -17.53
N GLU A 287 -20.57 -34.09 -16.97
CA GLU A 287 -21.17 -34.97 -15.95
C GLU A 287 -21.56 -34.18 -14.69
N LEU A 288 -20.68 -33.30 -14.20
CA LEU A 288 -20.97 -32.44 -13.03
C LEU A 288 -22.08 -31.40 -13.29
N ARG A 289 -22.36 -31.08 -14.55
CA ARG A 289 -23.45 -30.17 -14.95
C ARG A 289 -24.76 -30.90 -15.26
N ALA A 290 -24.72 -32.22 -15.47
CA ALA A 290 -25.93 -32.99 -15.63
C ALA A 290 -26.63 -33.09 -14.26
N PRO A 291 -27.93 -32.73 -14.16
CA PRO A 291 -28.67 -32.97 -12.92
C PRO A 291 -28.62 -34.48 -12.60
N PRO A 292 -28.59 -34.86 -11.31
CA PRO A 292 -28.51 -36.26 -10.94
C PRO A 292 -29.64 -37.02 -11.62
N ALA A 293 -29.30 -38.07 -12.37
CA ALA A 293 -30.28 -38.93 -12.98
C ALA A 293 -31.19 -39.45 -11.86
N LEU A 294 -32.47 -39.05 -11.89
CA LEU A 294 -33.49 -39.61 -11.02
C LEU A 294 -33.55 -41.11 -11.32
N LYS A 295 -32.94 -41.91 -10.46
CA LYS A 295 -33.13 -43.35 -10.47
C LYS A 295 -34.52 -43.62 -9.91
N ASN A 296 -35.44 -44.00 -10.80
CA ASN A 296 -36.71 -44.62 -10.45
C ASN A 296 -36.48 -46.00 -9.82
#